data_AF-A0A8B6G1C3-F1
#
_entry.id   AF-A0A8B6G1C3-F1
#
_cell.length_a   1.000
_cell.length_b   1.000
_cell.length_c   1.000
_cell.angle_alpha   90.00
_cell.angle_beta   90.00
_cell.angle_gamma   90.00
#
_symmetry.space_group_name_H-M   'P 1'
#
loop_
_entity.id
_entity.type
_entity.pdbx_description
1 polymer ?
#
loop_
_entity_poly.entity_id
_entity_poly.type
_entity_poly.pdbx_seq_one_letter_code
_entity_poly.pdbx_strand_id
1 'polypeptide(L)'
;MKNVFVIFVVVLVATAAAKKGWKLRQRQQCKYDKSAWSDCDTKTNTVSRVLTLKSGKEGCQQTQNQTITCDRFERLQAWKIKKAESRRELQEKKHQRKERQQEMKENKQLVKEQLERCRYEHSDWSECDQATKTVTRNFTLSEGEQGCEQSHTITIACDKLNRIQAWKAKKRDRKQNRIDEKLQMKQDRKEKRKLEKEQRLKCKYDKEDWSECDNTTKHSNPSYDIKGWRRRRMRTNNKCHHFMFKV
;
A
#
# COMPACT_ATOMS: atom_id res chain seq x y z
N MET A 1 26.87 -24.00 -14.47
CA MET A 1 25.68 -23.18 -14.80
C MET A 1 24.46 -23.94 -15.33
N LYS A 2 24.54 -25.25 -15.66
CA LYS A 2 23.41 -26.02 -16.20
C LYS A 2 22.32 -26.36 -15.16
N ASN A 3 22.69 -26.59 -13.89
CA ASN A 3 21.76 -27.07 -12.86
C ASN A 3 20.86 -25.97 -12.24
N VAL A 4 21.28 -24.70 -12.28
CA VAL A 4 20.46 -23.57 -11.78
C VAL A 4 19.30 -23.27 -12.72
N PHE A 5 19.52 -23.46 -14.03
CA PHE A 5 18.47 -23.34 -15.03
C PHE A 5 17.41 -24.43 -14.85
N VAL A 6 17.82 -25.68 -14.55
CA VAL A 6 16.90 -26.80 -14.29
C VAL A 6 16.03 -26.55 -13.06
N ILE A 7 16.59 -26.05 -11.96
CA ILE A 7 15.81 -25.76 -10.75
C ILE A 7 14.83 -24.60 -10.96
N PHE A 8 15.24 -23.54 -11.66
CA PHE A 8 14.32 -22.43 -11.99
C PHE A 8 13.19 -22.88 -12.91
N VAL A 9 13.48 -23.73 -13.90
CA VAL A 9 12.46 -24.31 -14.78
C VAL A 9 11.49 -25.21 -13.98
N VAL A 10 11.98 -26.07 -13.08
CA VAL A 10 11.14 -26.95 -12.25
C VAL A 10 10.24 -26.15 -11.30
N VAL A 11 10.75 -25.10 -10.64
CA VAL A 11 9.97 -24.24 -9.74
C VAL A 11 8.95 -23.38 -10.51
N LEU A 12 9.29 -22.88 -11.70
CA LEU A 12 8.34 -22.18 -12.58
C LEU A 12 7.23 -23.11 -13.08
N VAL A 13 7.56 -24.37 -13.41
CA VAL A 13 6.56 -25.38 -13.83
C VAL A 13 5.64 -25.77 -12.66
N ALA A 14 6.18 -25.98 -11.45
CA ALA A 14 5.39 -26.33 -10.27
C ALA A 14 4.43 -25.19 -9.81
N THR A 15 4.86 -23.93 -9.89
CA THR A 15 4.02 -22.78 -9.54
C THR A 15 2.98 -22.44 -10.62
N ALA A 16 3.23 -22.78 -11.88
CA ALA A 16 2.24 -22.73 -12.96
C ALA A 16 1.16 -23.83 -12.80
N ALA A 17 1.53 -25.02 -12.33
CA ALA A 17 0.60 -26.12 -12.07
C ALA A 17 -0.36 -25.81 -10.90
N ALA A 18 0.11 -25.19 -9.81
CA ALA A 18 -0.74 -24.85 -8.66
C ALA A 18 -1.83 -23.80 -8.98
N LYS A 19 -1.51 -22.80 -9.83
CA LYS A 19 -2.51 -21.81 -10.31
C LYS A 19 -3.51 -22.43 -11.30
N LYS A 20 -3.11 -23.43 -12.08
CA LYS A 20 -4.02 -24.21 -12.94
C LYS A 20 -4.92 -25.14 -12.12
N GLY A 21 -4.41 -25.75 -11.04
CA GLY A 21 -5.17 -26.64 -10.15
C GLY A 21 -6.35 -25.97 -9.41
N TRP A 22 -6.19 -24.70 -8.99
CA TRP A 22 -7.28 -23.95 -8.35
C TRP A 22 -8.40 -23.53 -9.33
N LYS A 23 -8.06 -23.21 -10.58
CA LYS A 23 -9.07 -22.98 -11.64
C LYS A 23 -9.80 -24.25 -12.04
N LEU A 24 -9.13 -25.41 -11.99
CA LEU A 24 -9.72 -26.70 -12.38
C LEU A 24 -10.70 -27.23 -11.33
N ARG A 25 -10.43 -27.08 -10.02
CA ARG A 25 -11.37 -27.45 -8.94
C ARG A 25 -12.66 -26.63 -8.96
N GLN A 26 -12.60 -25.35 -9.35
CA GLN A 26 -13.81 -24.51 -9.51
C GLN A 26 -14.70 -24.87 -10.72
N ARG A 27 -14.18 -25.63 -11.69
CA ARG A 27 -14.96 -26.17 -12.82
C ARG A 27 -15.70 -27.46 -12.45
N GLN A 28 -15.43 -28.05 -11.29
CA GLN A 28 -16.03 -29.32 -10.88
C GLN A 28 -17.31 -29.18 -10.02
N GLN A 29 -17.70 -27.96 -9.64
CA GLN A 29 -18.96 -27.71 -8.92
C GLN A 29 -20.01 -27.14 -9.87
N CYS A 30 -21.25 -27.66 -9.80
CA CYS A 30 -22.39 -27.13 -10.55
C CYS A 30 -22.65 -25.67 -10.13
N LYS A 31 -22.60 -24.75 -11.10
CA LYS A 31 -22.89 -23.32 -10.88
C LYS A 31 -24.22 -22.98 -11.51
N TYR A 32 -25.09 -22.36 -10.73
CA TYR A 32 -26.44 -21.98 -11.15
C TYR A 32 -26.63 -20.46 -11.10
N ASP A 33 -27.29 -19.93 -12.11
CA ASP A 33 -27.85 -18.58 -12.07
C ASP A 33 -29.18 -18.60 -11.31
N LYS A 34 -29.40 -17.60 -10.45
CA LYS A 34 -30.53 -17.53 -9.53
C LYS A 34 -31.57 -16.56 -10.07
N SER A 35 -32.80 -17.01 -10.31
CA SER A 35 -33.91 -16.10 -10.65
C SER A 35 -34.29 -15.22 -9.46
N ALA A 36 -35.15 -14.23 -9.73
CA ALA A 36 -35.89 -13.54 -8.69
C ALA A 36 -36.70 -14.55 -7.86
N TRP A 37 -36.93 -14.23 -6.59
CA TRP A 37 -37.86 -14.97 -5.75
C TRP A 37 -39.28 -14.64 -6.16
N SER A 38 -40.17 -15.62 -6.11
CA SER A 38 -41.61 -15.41 -6.25
C SER A 38 -42.14 -14.56 -5.10
N ASP A 39 -43.37 -14.06 -5.26
CA ASP A 39 -44.12 -13.52 -4.15
C ASP A 39 -44.42 -14.61 -3.11
N CYS A 40 -44.71 -14.18 -1.88
CA CYS A 40 -45.07 -15.09 -0.79
C CYS A 40 -46.43 -15.72 -1.07
N ASP A 41 -46.47 -17.05 -1.14
CA ASP A 41 -47.72 -17.79 -1.21
C ASP A 41 -48.36 -17.85 0.18
N THR A 42 -49.54 -17.26 0.33
CA THR A 42 -50.27 -17.17 1.60
C THR A 42 -50.76 -18.52 2.11
N LYS A 43 -50.89 -19.52 1.23
CA LYS A 43 -51.37 -20.87 1.62
C LYS A 43 -50.25 -21.71 2.22
N THR A 44 -49.06 -21.66 1.63
CA THR A 44 -47.92 -22.47 2.05
C THR A 44 -46.94 -21.71 2.94
N ASN A 45 -47.06 -20.38 3.02
CA ASN A 45 -46.13 -19.47 3.69
C ASN A 45 -44.68 -19.65 3.20
N THR A 46 -44.53 -19.92 1.89
CA THR A 46 -43.23 -20.09 1.24
C THR A 46 -43.07 -19.23 0.00
N VAL A 47 -41.82 -18.92 -0.32
CA VAL A 47 -41.38 -18.34 -1.59
C VAL A 47 -40.45 -19.32 -2.29
N SER A 48 -40.52 -19.34 -3.61
CA SER A 48 -39.68 -20.22 -4.42
C SER A 48 -38.93 -19.44 -5.50
N ARG A 49 -37.85 -20.02 -6.02
CA ARG A 49 -37.14 -19.51 -7.20
C ARG A 49 -36.52 -20.64 -7.98
N VAL A 50 -36.26 -20.37 -9.25
CA VAL A 50 -35.64 -21.31 -10.18
C VAL A 50 -34.13 -21.04 -10.29
N LEU A 51 -33.35 -22.10 -10.28
CA LEU A 51 -31.91 -22.12 -10.47
C LEU A 51 -31.61 -22.75 -11.83
N THR A 52 -31.04 -21.98 -12.74
CA THR A 52 -30.70 -22.46 -14.09
C THR A 52 -29.22 -22.75 -14.18
N LEU A 53 -28.84 -23.93 -14.67
CA LEU A 53 -27.44 -24.35 -14.78
C LEU A 53 -26.67 -23.40 -15.71
N LYS A 54 -25.66 -22.73 -15.16
CA LYS A 54 -24.74 -21.86 -15.90
C LYS A 54 -23.53 -22.62 -16.42
N SER A 55 -22.99 -23.53 -15.60
CA SER A 55 -21.85 -24.37 -15.95
C SER A 55 -21.71 -25.54 -14.97
N GLY A 56 -21.42 -26.74 -15.46
CA GLY A 56 -21.22 -27.93 -14.62
C GLY A 56 -20.67 -29.11 -15.42
N LYS A 57 -20.39 -30.24 -14.75
CA LYS A 57 -20.07 -31.52 -15.41
C LYS A 57 -21.35 -32.28 -15.75
N GLU A 58 -21.22 -33.35 -16.53
CA GLU A 58 -22.25 -34.37 -16.70
C GLU A 58 -22.75 -34.85 -15.32
N GLY A 59 -24.07 -34.80 -15.11
CA GLY A 59 -24.73 -35.10 -13.83
C GLY A 59 -25.26 -33.88 -13.07
N CYS A 60 -24.92 -32.64 -13.46
CA CYS A 60 -25.60 -31.46 -12.92
C CYS A 60 -27.02 -31.35 -13.48
N GLN A 61 -28.02 -31.18 -12.61
CA GLN A 61 -29.39 -30.92 -13.05
C GLN A 61 -29.46 -29.59 -13.81
N GLN A 62 -30.17 -29.55 -14.94
CA GLN A 62 -30.30 -28.33 -15.75
C GLN A 62 -31.08 -27.24 -15.02
N THR A 63 -32.06 -27.63 -14.21
CA THR A 63 -32.94 -26.75 -13.45
C THR A 63 -33.14 -27.30 -12.04
N GLN A 64 -33.08 -26.43 -11.04
CA GLN A 64 -33.41 -26.77 -9.66
C GLN A 64 -34.33 -25.72 -9.05
N ASN A 65 -35.22 -26.15 -8.15
CA ASN A 65 -36.08 -25.23 -7.40
C ASN A 65 -35.52 -25.03 -5.98
N GLN A 66 -35.57 -23.79 -5.52
CA GLN A 66 -35.20 -23.45 -4.16
C GLN A 66 -36.40 -22.80 -3.49
N THR A 67 -36.85 -23.37 -2.36
CA THR A 67 -37.97 -22.87 -1.58
C THR A 67 -37.50 -22.50 -0.17
N ILE A 68 -37.97 -21.36 0.35
CA ILE A 68 -37.74 -20.90 1.72
C ILE A 68 -39.04 -20.33 2.29
N THR A 69 -39.11 -20.16 3.61
CA THR A 69 -40.25 -19.51 4.26
C THR A 69 -40.28 -18.01 3.97
N CYS A 70 -41.48 -17.41 3.98
CA CYS A 70 -41.64 -15.98 3.72
C CYS A 70 -40.90 -15.10 4.75
N ASP A 71 -40.99 -15.42 6.05
CA ASP A 71 -40.22 -14.71 7.09
C ASP A 71 -38.70 -14.73 6.84
N ARG A 72 -38.16 -15.90 6.42
CA ARG A 72 -36.73 -15.99 6.10
C ARG A 72 -36.38 -15.12 4.89
N PHE A 73 -37.26 -15.06 3.90
CA PHE A 73 -37.07 -14.22 2.73
C PHE A 73 -37.05 -12.72 3.08
N GLU A 74 -38.02 -12.26 3.87
CA GLU A 74 -38.10 -10.88 4.35
C GLU A 74 -36.84 -10.48 5.12
N ARG A 75 -36.38 -11.32 6.07
CA ARG A 75 -35.13 -11.09 6.80
C ARG A 75 -33.92 -10.99 5.87
N LEU A 76 -33.86 -11.82 4.83
CA LEU A 76 -32.79 -11.75 3.82
C LEU A 76 -32.86 -10.47 2.99
N GLN A 77 -34.04 -9.97 2.64
CA GLN A 77 -34.20 -8.71 1.91
C GLN A 77 -33.84 -7.51 2.78
N ALA A 78 -34.36 -7.46 4.01
CA ALA A 78 -34.02 -6.43 4.98
C ALA A 78 -32.50 -6.37 5.23
N TRP A 79 -31.84 -7.53 5.39
CA TRP A 79 -30.39 -7.59 5.52
C TRP A 79 -29.65 -7.05 4.29
N LYS A 80 -30.12 -7.36 3.06
CA LYS A 80 -29.52 -6.82 1.83
C LYS A 80 -29.65 -5.30 1.74
N ILE A 81 -30.82 -4.76 2.07
CA ILE A 81 -31.09 -3.32 2.09
C ILE A 81 -30.14 -2.64 3.09
N LYS A 82 -30.14 -3.08 4.35
CA LYS A 82 -29.25 -2.56 5.40
C LYS A 82 -27.77 -2.62 5.02
N LYS A 83 -27.35 -3.72 4.37
CA LYS A 83 -25.97 -3.88 3.88
C LYS A 83 -25.65 -2.94 2.72
N ALA A 84 -26.60 -2.64 1.85
CA ALA A 84 -26.43 -1.68 0.76
C ALA A 84 -26.35 -0.25 1.30
N GLU A 85 -27.21 0.12 2.26
CA GLU A 85 -27.19 1.41 2.95
C GLU A 85 -25.86 1.64 3.67
N SER A 86 -25.40 0.67 4.47
CA SER A 86 -24.10 0.76 5.16
C SER A 86 -22.93 0.94 4.18
N ARG A 87 -23.01 0.34 2.97
CA ARG A 87 -22.01 0.56 1.92
C ARG A 87 -22.07 1.97 1.33
N ARG A 88 -23.26 2.52 1.13
CA ARG A 88 -23.45 3.90 0.65
C ARG A 88 -22.94 4.90 1.69
N GLU A 89 -23.32 4.75 2.96
CA GLU A 89 -22.83 5.57 4.07
C GLU A 89 -21.28 5.55 4.16
N LEU A 90 -20.67 4.37 4.02
CA LEU A 90 -19.21 4.25 4.01
C LEU A 90 -18.57 4.94 2.79
N GLN A 91 -19.22 4.89 1.62
CA GLN A 91 -18.75 5.60 0.42
C GLN A 91 -18.83 7.11 0.59
N GLU A 92 -19.93 7.60 1.16
CA GLU A 92 -20.13 9.01 1.48
C GLU A 92 -19.09 9.51 2.49
N LYS A 93 -18.88 8.80 3.60
CA LYS A 93 -17.81 9.13 4.57
C LYS A 93 -16.43 9.18 3.94
N LYS A 94 -16.15 8.33 2.92
CA LYS A 94 -14.90 8.39 2.16
C LYS A 94 -14.83 9.61 1.25
N HIS A 95 -15.94 10.02 0.65
CA HIS A 95 -16.03 11.23 -0.16
C HIS A 95 -15.76 12.47 0.71
N GLN A 96 -16.51 12.63 1.80
CA GLN A 96 -16.34 13.74 2.74
C GLN A 96 -14.92 13.85 3.29
N ARG A 97 -14.25 12.72 3.57
CA ARG A 97 -12.84 12.73 4.00
C ARG A 97 -11.90 13.25 2.91
N LYS A 98 -12.18 13.00 1.63
CA LYS A 98 -11.38 13.52 0.52
C LYS A 98 -11.63 15.01 0.33
N GLU A 99 -12.88 15.45 0.42
CA GLU A 99 -13.24 16.87 0.34
C GLU A 99 -12.55 17.67 1.44
N ARG A 100 -12.65 17.24 2.71
CA ARG A 100 -11.92 17.90 3.82
C ARG A 100 -10.41 17.92 3.62
N GLN A 101 -9.84 16.87 3.00
CA GLN A 101 -8.41 16.85 2.68
C GLN A 101 -8.05 17.81 1.55
N GLN A 102 -8.95 18.02 0.59
CA GLN A 102 -8.77 18.96 -0.49
C GLN A 102 -8.91 20.40 0.01
N GLU A 103 -9.97 20.70 0.76
CA GLU A 103 -10.18 21.98 1.42
C GLU A 103 -8.99 22.35 2.32
N MET A 104 -8.48 21.40 3.12
CA MET A 104 -7.29 21.64 3.94
C MET A 104 -6.05 21.96 3.09
N LYS A 105 -5.91 21.36 1.89
CA LYS A 105 -4.79 21.66 0.98
C LYS A 105 -4.95 23.02 0.33
N GLU A 106 -6.16 23.37 -0.09
CA GLU A 106 -6.50 24.67 -0.67
C GLU A 106 -6.29 25.79 0.36
N ASN A 107 -6.83 25.66 1.58
CA ASN A 107 -6.60 26.60 2.68
C ASN A 107 -5.12 26.71 3.03
N LYS A 108 -4.38 25.58 3.06
CA LYS A 108 -2.94 25.61 3.28
C LYS A 108 -2.20 26.36 2.15
N GLN A 109 -2.64 26.21 0.91
CA GLN A 109 -2.05 26.90 -0.23
C GLN A 109 -2.36 28.40 -0.18
N LEU A 110 -3.58 28.79 0.14
CA LEU A 110 -3.98 30.18 0.33
C LEU A 110 -3.18 30.85 1.45
N VAL A 111 -3.05 30.19 2.60
CA VAL A 111 -2.21 30.70 3.71
C VAL A 111 -0.75 30.78 3.30
N LYS A 112 -0.25 29.82 2.54
CA LYS A 112 1.12 29.85 2.01
C LYS A 112 1.33 31.03 1.07
N GLU A 113 0.39 31.29 0.16
CA GLU A 113 0.44 32.42 -0.78
C GLU A 113 0.37 33.76 -0.06
N GLN A 114 -0.48 33.88 0.96
CA GLN A 114 -0.52 35.07 1.83
C GLN A 114 0.82 35.27 2.57
N LEU A 115 1.42 34.19 3.08
CA LEU A 115 2.74 34.24 3.72
C LEU A 115 3.89 34.48 2.73
N GLU A 116 3.73 34.15 1.45
CA GLU A 116 4.74 34.44 0.41
C GLU A 116 4.71 35.90 -0.04
N ARG A 117 3.57 36.59 0.12
CA ARG A 117 3.44 38.03 -0.16
C ARG A 117 4.08 38.93 0.90
N CYS A 118 4.13 38.47 2.15
CA CYS A 118 4.73 39.19 3.26
C CYS A 118 5.82 38.31 3.91
N ARG A 119 7.09 38.64 3.67
CA ARG A 119 8.22 37.94 4.26
C ARG A 119 8.50 38.52 5.65
N TYR A 120 8.57 37.65 6.65
CA TYR A 120 8.90 38.03 8.02
C TYR A 120 10.17 37.33 8.49
N GLU A 121 11.03 38.09 9.15
CA GLU A 121 12.07 37.54 10.00
C GLU A 121 11.50 37.23 11.38
N HIS A 122 12.03 36.19 12.02
CA HIS A 122 11.55 35.75 13.31
C HIS A 122 12.68 35.77 14.33
N SER A 123 12.40 36.32 15.51
CA SER A 123 13.34 36.29 16.63
C SER A 123 13.50 34.87 17.18
N ASP A 124 14.41 34.65 18.11
CA ASP A 124 14.35 33.45 18.94
C ASP A 124 13.11 33.48 19.86
N TRP A 125 12.71 32.30 20.35
CA TRP A 125 11.67 32.21 21.37
C TRP A 125 12.19 32.85 22.66
N SER A 126 11.35 33.62 23.34
CA SER A 126 11.66 34.11 24.67
C SER A 126 11.87 32.96 25.65
N GLU A 127 12.49 33.26 26.78
CA GLU A 127 12.45 32.38 27.94
C GLU A 127 11.00 32.16 28.40
N CYS A 128 10.78 31.02 29.06
CA CYS A 128 9.46 30.68 29.61
C CYS A 128 9.17 31.59 30.80
N ASP A 129 8.13 32.42 30.67
CA ASP A 129 7.63 33.21 31.78
C ASP A 129 6.97 32.28 32.80
N GLN A 130 7.47 32.29 34.03
CA GLN A 130 6.98 31.42 35.10
C GLN A 130 5.56 31.78 35.56
N ALA A 131 5.16 33.05 35.44
CA ALA A 131 3.85 33.52 35.86
C ALA A 131 2.76 33.08 34.88
N THR A 132 2.96 33.33 33.59
CA THR A 132 1.97 32.99 32.55
C THR A 132 2.13 31.56 31.99
N LYS A 133 3.28 30.92 32.22
CA LYS A 133 3.68 29.65 31.58
C LYS A 133 3.62 29.72 30.05
N THR A 134 3.95 30.89 29.51
CA THR A 134 3.99 31.13 28.07
C THR A 134 5.36 31.62 27.60
N VAL A 135 5.60 31.44 26.31
CA VAL A 135 6.75 31.95 25.57
C VAL A 135 6.24 32.74 24.38
N THR A 136 6.96 33.80 24.03
CA THR A 136 6.59 34.70 22.95
C THR A 136 7.68 34.71 21.89
N ARG A 137 7.30 34.94 20.64
CA ARG A 137 8.21 35.14 19.51
C ARG A 137 7.72 36.29 18.67
N ASN A 138 8.64 37.16 18.28
CA ASN A 138 8.34 38.32 17.46
C ASN A 138 8.64 38.01 15.99
N PHE A 139 7.80 38.54 15.13
CA PHE A 139 7.92 38.47 13.68
C PHE A 139 7.96 39.89 13.15
N THR A 140 9.05 40.26 12.48
CA THR A 140 9.28 41.59 11.91
C THR A 140 9.25 41.50 10.40
N LEU A 141 8.52 42.40 9.74
CA LEU A 141 8.42 42.43 8.29
C LEU A 141 9.80 42.72 7.68
N SER A 142 10.28 41.83 6.82
CA SER A 142 11.53 42.04 6.07
C SER A 142 11.25 42.52 4.64
N GLU A 143 10.18 42.04 4.00
CA GLU A 143 9.79 42.45 2.65
C GLU A 143 8.28 42.23 2.45
N GLY A 144 7.56 43.20 1.85
CA GLY A 144 6.12 43.04 1.60
C GLY A 144 5.44 44.26 0.98
N GLU A 145 4.22 44.05 0.47
CA GLU A 145 3.37 45.08 -0.15
C GLU A 145 2.56 45.89 0.89
N GLN A 146 1.87 46.94 0.41
CA GLN A 146 0.91 47.71 1.21
C GLN A 146 -0.19 46.76 1.75
N GLY A 147 -0.26 46.63 3.08
CA GLY A 147 -1.20 45.75 3.77
C GLY A 147 -0.57 44.66 4.63
N CYS A 148 0.76 44.46 4.55
CA CYS A 148 1.48 43.62 5.51
C CYS A 148 1.58 44.32 6.88
N GLU A 149 1.34 43.57 7.96
CA GLU A 149 1.56 44.05 9.33
C GLU A 149 3.06 44.24 9.57
N GLN A 150 3.48 45.37 10.15
CA GLN A 150 4.92 45.64 10.33
C GLN A 150 5.59 44.67 11.31
N SER A 151 4.85 44.27 12.34
CA SER A 151 5.31 43.28 13.30
C SER A 151 4.14 42.60 13.98
N HIS A 152 4.25 41.29 14.25
CA HIS A 152 3.30 40.58 15.08
C HIS A 152 4.00 39.64 16.06
N THR A 153 3.32 39.31 17.15
CA THR A 153 3.86 38.44 18.20
C THR A 153 3.01 37.19 18.34
N ILE A 154 3.66 36.04 18.45
CA ILE A 154 2.98 34.76 18.72
C ILE A 154 3.35 34.30 20.12
N THR A 155 2.32 34.11 20.95
CA THR A 155 2.45 33.55 22.29
C THR A 155 1.96 32.12 22.31
N ILE A 156 2.74 31.20 22.88
CA ILE A 156 2.35 29.80 23.08
C ILE A 156 2.71 29.32 24.48
N ALA A 157 2.05 28.27 24.95
CA ALA A 157 2.41 27.62 26.21
C ALA A 157 3.82 27.02 26.17
N CYS A 158 4.56 27.08 27.29
CA CYS A 158 5.93 26.53 27.37
C CYS A 158 5.97 25.03 27.04
N ASP A 159 5.00 24.25 27.51
CA ASP A 159 4.90 22.81 27.21
C ASP A 159 4.72 22.54 25.71
N LYS A 160 4.00 23.43 25.01
CA LYS A 160 3.81 23.33 23.56
C LYS A 160 5.14 23.56 22.84
N LEU A 161 5.94 24.54 23.27
CA LEU A 161 7.28 24.77 22.73
C LEU A 161 8.19 23.56 22.95
N ASN A 162 8.24 23.03 24.18
CA ASN A 162 9.03 21.84 24.53
C ASN A 162 8.65 20.64 23.65
N ARG A 163 7.36 20.40 23.44
CA ARG A 163 6.86 19.34 22.53
C ARG A 163 7.29 19.58 21.08
N ILE A 164 7.25 20.82 20.60
CA ILE A 164 7.69 21.17 19.24
C ILE A 164 9.19 20.92 19.08
N GLN A 165 10.01 21.35 20.06
CA GLN A 165 11.46 21.15 20.05
C GLN A 165 11.82 19.66 20.10
N ALA A 166 11.22 18.90 21.03
CA ALA A 166 11.41 17.45 21.12
C ALA A 166 11.00 16.72 19.82
N TRP A 167 9.91 17.15 19.19
CA TRP A 167 9.50 16.59 17.89
C TRP A 167 10.50 16.93 16.77
N LYS A 168 11.00 18.17 16.71
CA LYS A 168 12.04 18.58 15.75
C LYS A 168 13.33 17.77 15.95
N ALA A 169 13.76 17.55 17.19
CA ALA A 169 14.91 16.70 17.52
C ALA A 169 14.72 15.28 16.99
N LYS A 170 13.64 14.59 17.38
CA LYS A 170 13.32 13.23 16.90
C LYS A 170 13.26 13.13 15.37
N LYS A 171 12.78 14.17 14.68
CA LYS A 171 12.74 14.20 13.21
C LYS A 171 14.14 14.32 12.60
N ARG A 172 15.04 15.10 13.20
CA ARG A 172 16.46 15.18 12.80
C ARG A 172 17.15 13.84 13.01
N ASP A 173 16.99 13.22 14.17
CA ASP A 173 17.58 11.91 14.48
C ASP A 173 17.12 10.84 13.49
N ARG A 174 15.81 10.77 13.20
CA ARG A 174 15.27 9.85 12.19
C ARG A 174 15.80 10.10 10.77
N LYS A 175 16.18 11.33 10.44
CA LYS A 175 16.77 11.66 9.14
C LYS A 175 18.25 11.27 9.13
N GLN A 176 18.97 11.56 10.21
CA GLN A 176 20.37 11.22 10.39
C GLN A 176 20.57 9.70 10.38
N ASN A 177 19.79 8.94 11.15
CA ASN A 177 19.83 7.48 11.16
C ASN A 177 19.64 6.87 9.76
N ARG A 178 18.76 7.45 8.91
CA ARG A 178 18.59 6.97 7.52
C ARG A 178 19.79 7.28 6.63
N ILE A 179 20.52 8.36 6.91
CA ILE A 179 21.74 8.71 6.20
C ILE A 179 22.85 7.75 6.64
N ASP A 180 22.98 7.52 7.94
CA ASP A 180 23.98 6.64 8.52
C ASP A 180 23.77 5.19 8.07
N GLU A 181 22.53 4.68 8.10
CA GLU A 181 22.17 3.36 7.54
C GLU A 181 22.57 3.23 6.05
N LYS A 182 22.36 4.28 5.25
CA LYS A 182 22.77 4.29 3.84
C LYS A 182 24.27 4.35 3.66
N LEU A 183 24.98 5.04 4.54
CA LEU A 183 26.44 5.15 4.51
C LEU A 183 27.06 3.81 4.92
N GLN A 184 26.56 3.19 5.98
CA GLN A 184 26.95 1.86 6.43
C GLN A 184 26.77 0.84 5.30
N MET A 185 25.58 0.80 4.67
CA MET A 185 25.32 -0.12 3.56
C MET A 185 26.30 0.08 2.38
N LYS A 186 26.76 1.31 2.13
CA LYS A 186 27.76 1.60 1.10
C LYS A 186 29.15 1.12 1.50
N GLN A 187 29.53 1.28 2.77
CA GLN A 187 30.80 0.78 3.32
C GLN A 187 30.84 -0.74 3.28
N ASP A 188 29.79 -1.43 3.75
CA ASP A 188 29.69 -2.89 3.71
C ASP A 188 29.82 -3.44 2.28
N ARG A 189 29.21 -2.76 1.30
CA ARG A 189 29.36 -3.12 -0.12
C ARG A 189 30.78 -2.92 -0.65
N LYS A 190 31.50 -1.90 -0.18
CA LYS A 190 32.90 -1.65 -0.57
C LYS A 190 33.82 -2.71 0.05
N GLU A 191 33.66 -2.99 1.34
CA GLU A 191 34.43 -4.04 2.03
C GLU A 191 34.17 -5.41 1.44
N LYS A 192 32.91 -5.75 1.14
CA LYS A 192 32.58 -7.00 0.43
C LYS A 192 33.31 -7.12 -0.91
N ARG A 193 33.33 -6.06 -1.71
CA ARG A 193 34.07 -6.05 -3.00
C ARG A 193 35.58 -6.16 -2.80
N LYS A 194 36.12 -5.60 -1.72
CA LYS A 194 37.55 -5.68 -1.38
C LYS A 194 37.91 -7.12 -1.01
N LEU A 195 37.11 -7.76 -0.16
CA LEU A 195 37.27 -9.16 0.23
C LEU A 195 37.13 -10.11 -0.99
N GLU A 196 36.13 -9.89 -1.85
CA GLU A 196 35.97 -10.68 -3.09
C GLU A 196 37.19 -10.55 -4.03
N LYS A 197 37.81 -9.36 -4.11
CA LYS A 197 39.03 -9.16 -4.89
C LYS A 197 40.24 -9.85 -4.26
N GLU A 198 40.38 -9.76 -2.95
CA GLU A 198 41.46 -10.41 -2.21
C GLU A 198 41.37 -11.93 -2.32
N GLN A 199 40.19 -12.51 -2.16
CA GLN A 199 39.92 -13.93 -2.38
C GLN A 199 40.29 -14.36 -3.81
N ARG A 200 39.91 -13.56 -4.82
CA ARG A 200 40.29 -13.83 -6.22
C ARG A 200 41.80 -13.77 -6.45
N LEU A 201 42.49 -12.83 -5.81
CA LEU A 201 43.95 -12.73 -5.90
C LEU A 201 44.61 -13.94 -5.23
N LYS A 202 44.13 -14.37 -4.06
CA LYS A 202 44.62 -15.57 -3.38
C LYS A 202 44.51 -16.82 -4.26
N CYS A 203 43.33 -17.09 -4.84
CA CYS A 203 43.14 -18.19 -5.79
C CYS A 203 44.01 -18.08 -7.06
N LYS A 204 44.51 -16.89 -7.42
CA LYS A 204 45.38 -16.71 -8.59
C LYS A 204 46.84 -17.10 -8.31
N TYR A 205 47.31 -16.91 -7.07
CA TYR A 205 48.70 -17.19 -6.68
C TYR A 205 48.89 -18.64 -6.19
N ASP A 206 47.88 -19.20 -5.53
CA ASP A 206 47.89 -20.60 -5.08
C ASP A 206 47.51 -21.51 -6.27
N LYS A 207 48.46 -21.77 -7.18
CA LYS A 207 48.25 -22.57 -8.40
C LYS A 207 48.07 -24.08 -8.17
N GLU A 208 48.26 -24.57 -6.95
CA GLU A 208 48.45 -26.01 -6.70
C GLU A 208 47.20 -26.79 -6.29
N ASP A 209 46.04 -26.17 -6.02
CA ASP A 209 44.81 -26.94 -5.83
C ASP A 209 43.55 -26.13 -6.16
N TRP A 210 43.13 -26.18 -7.44
CA TRP A 210 41.94 -25.46 -7.94
C TRP A 210 40.61 -26.00 -7.40
N SER A 211 40.63 -27.10 -6.64
CA SER A 211 39.44 -27.81 -6.17
C SER A 211 38.68 -27.08 -5.06
N GLU A 212 39.33 -26.18 -4.30
CA GLU A 212 38.71 -25.46 -3.18
C GLU A 212 38.02 -24.12 -3.58
N CYS A 213 38.48 -23.44 -4.63
CA CYS A 213 37.94 -22.14 -5.03
C CYS A 213 36.55 -22.22 -5.69
N ASP A 214 36.07 -23.40 -6.08
CA ASP A 214 34.77 -23.59 -6.76
C ASP A 214 33.59 -23.84 -5.79
N ASN A 215 33.86 -24.08 -4.50
CA ASN A 215 32.83 -24.50 -3.54
C ASN A 215 32.20 -23.34 -2.74
N THR A 216 32.82 -22.17 -2.67
CA THR A 216 32.31 -21.03 -1.87
C THR A 216 31.18 -20.24 -2.54
N THR A 217 30.94 -20.42 -3.84
CA THR A 217 29.81 -19.79 -4.55
C THR A 217 28.49 -20.57 -4.39
N LYS A 218 28.48 -21.68 -3.63
CA LYS A 218 27.29 -22.50 -3.34
C LYS A 218 26.84 -22.44 -1.87
N HIS A 219 27.25 -21.45 -1.09
CA HIS A 219 26.60 -21.20 0.20
C HIS A 219 25.18 -20.67 -0.03
N SER A 220 24.23 -21.61 0.08
CA SER A 220 22.86 -21.44 0.58
C SER A 220 22.45 -19.99 0.83
N ASN A 221 21.61 -19.45 -0.05
CA ASN A 221 20.80 -18.28 0.26
C ASN A 221 20.13 -18.52 1.62
N PRO A 222 20.35 -17.66 2.65
CA PRO A 222 19.49 -17.66 3.80
C PRO A 222 18.09 -17.38 3.28
N SER A 223 17.18 -18.32 3.53
CA SER A 223 15.76 -18.18 3.23
C SER A 223 15.19 -17.04 4.07
N TYR A 224 15.38 -15.79 3.64
CA TYR A 224 14.64 -14.66 4.17
C TYR A 224 13.17 -14.88 3.79
N ASP A 225 12.35 -15.26 4.77
CA ASP A 225 10.90 -15.37 4.65
C ASP A 225 10.31 -13.97 4.45
N ILE A 226 10.29 -13.48 3.20
CA ILE A 226 9.64 -12.24 2.80
C ILE A 226 8.12 -12.48 2.73
N LYS A 227 7.49 -12.76 3.86
CA LYS A 227 6.05 -12.59 4.04
C LYS A 227 5.78 -11.14 4.41
N GLY A 228 5.64 -10.27 3.42
CA GLY A 228 5.12 -8.93 3.71
C GLY A 228 5.39 -7.78 2.76
N TRP A 229 5.52 -7.99 1.44
CA TRP A 229 5.51 -6.86 0.50
C TRP A 229 4.36 -6.98 -0.50
N ARG A 230 3.42 -6.04 -0.33
CA ARG A 230 2.28 -5.77 -1.20
C ARG A 230 2.71 -5.73 -2.66
N ARG A 231 2.06 -6.53 -3.51
CA ARG A 231 2.13 -6.42 -4.96
C ARG A 231 1.71 -5.02 -5.41
N ARG A 232 2.69 -4.18 -5.71
CA ARG A 232 2.46 -2.97 -6.52
C ARG A 232 2.30 -3.44 -7.96
N ARG A 233 1.06 -3.41 -8.44
CA ARG A 233 0.63 -3.82 -9.78
C ARG A 233 1.37 -2.96 -10.81
N MET A 234 2.31 -3.53 -11.57
CA MET A 234 2.82 -2.89 -12.78
C MET A 234 1.68 -2.82 -13.80
N ARG A 235 1.34 -1.61 -14.25
CA ARG A 235 0.53 -1.40 -15.46
C ARG A 235 1.45 -1.64 -16.65
N THR A 236 1.22 -2.71 -17.39
CA THR A 236 1.77 -2.88 -18.74
C THR A 236 0.85 -2.13 -19.70
N ASN A 237 1.35 -1.04 -20.29
CA ASN A 237 0.76 -0.40 -21.46
C ASN A 237 1.00 -1.32 -22.66
N ASN A 238 -0.04 -2.02 -23.12
CA ASN A 238 -0.03 -2.63 -24.45
C ASN A 238 -0.59 -1.60 -25.45
N LYS A 239 0.30 -0.90 -26.15
CA LYS A 239 0.03 -0.36 -27.48
C LYS A 239 0.71 -1.29 -28.47
N CYS A 240 -0.06 -2.19 -29.07
CA CYS A 240 0.37 -2.93 -30.26
C CYS A 240 -0.07 -2.10 -31.47
N HIS A 241 0.91 -1.59 -32.22
CA HIS A 241 0.70 -1.06 -33.55
C HIS A 241 0.38 -2.22 -34.51
N HIS A 242 -0.72 -2.06 -35.24
CA HIS A 242 -1.05 -2.82 -36.43
C HIS A 242 -0.02 -2.47 -37.52
N PHE A 243 0.75 -3.44 -38.01
CA PHE A 243 1.40 -3.34 -39.31
C PHE A 243 0.78 -4.41 -40.20
N MET A 244 0.03 -3.95 -41.20
CA MET A 244 -0.41 -4.77 -42.32
C MET A 244 0.79 -5.03 -43.24
N PHE A 245 0.96 -6.27 -43.66
CA PHE A 245 1.55 -6.57 -44.96
C PHE A 245 0.60 -7.50 -45.70
N LYS A 246 0.02 -6.96 -46.78
CA LYS A 246 -0.41 -7.72 -47.96
C LYS A 246 0.85 -8.03 -48.76
N VAL A 247 1.03 -9.29 -49.18
CA VAL A 247 0.93 -9.79 -50.56
C VAL A 247 0.64 -11.28 -50.46
#